data_AF-A0AAW0M121-F1
#
_entry.id   AF-A0AAW0M121-F1
#
_cell.length_a   1.000
_cell.length_b   1.000
_cell.length_c   1.000
_cell.angle_alpha   90.00
_cell.angle_beta   90.00
_cell.angle_gamma   90.00
#
_symmetry.space_group_name_H-M   'P 1'
#
loop_
_entity.id
_entity.type
_entity.pdbx_description
1 polymer ?
#
loop_
_entity_poly.entity_id
_entity_poly.type
_entity_poly.pdbx_seq_one_letter_code
_entity_poly.pdbx_strand_id
1 'polypeptide(L)'
;MLLMKTIMMLKKISTVFPFVFDYYVRQQGFKVSCDVFNKFKDEDGQFKESLTSNIEGMLAFYEATHLRVHEEDILDEALEFTTTNLKSIASPINNPLATQITRALKQPLHKFIPWVEARQYISIYEQDASHNKDLLNLSKLDFNLVGWKDLDFVMKLPFARDRVLKCYFWIISVYFEPQYSLEKY
;
A
#
# COMPACT_ATOMS: atom_id res chain seq x y z
N MET A 1 1.09 -6.32 14.33
CA MET A 1 0.69 -5.45 13.18
C MET A 1 1.55 -4.20 12.92
N LEU A 2 2.04 -3.46 13.92
CA LEU A 2 3.15 -2.49 13.72
C LEU A 2 4.31 -3.17 12.95
N LEU A 3 4.66 -4.39 13.36
CA LEU A 3 5.58 -5.27 12.63
C LEU A 3 5.22 -5.46 11.15
N MET A 4 3.97 -5.72 10.78
CA MET A 4 3.57 -5.91 9.38
C MET A 4 3.73 -4.63 8.54
N LYS A 5 3.35 -3.46 9.07
CA LYS A 5 3.63 -2.16 8.42
C LYS A 5 5.14 -1.96 8.25
N THR A 6 5.92 -2.22 9.29
CA THR A 6 7.39 -2.08 9.27
C THR A 6 8.04 -3.08 8.32
N ILE A 7 7.55 -4.32 8.23
CA ILE A 7 8.09 -5.39 7.39
C ILE A 7 7.74 -5.21 5.91
N MET A 8 6.50 -4.83 5.59
CA MET A 8 6.10 -4.50 4.21
C MET A 8 6.92 -3.30 3.70
N MET A 9 7.29 -2.38 4.57
CA MET A 9 8.18 -1.26 4.24
C MET A 9 9.66 -1.65 4.19
N LEU A 10 10.14 -2.52 5.07
CA LEU A 10 11.54 -2.99 5.07
C LEU A 10 11.92 -3.75 3.79
N LYS A 11 10.98 -4.44 3.12
CA LYS A 11 11.28 -5.01 1.79
C LYS A 11 11.24 -3.98 0.66
N LYS A 12 10.42 -2.93 0.77
CA LYS A 12 10.37 -1.81 -0.20
C LYS A 12 11.62 -0.90 -0.10
N ILE A 13 12.30 -0.91 1.05
CA ILE A 13 13.51 -0.12 1.34
C ILE A 13 14.74 -0.57 0.51
N SER A 14 14.76 -1.76 -0.10
CA SER A 14 15.97 -2.28 -0.75
C SER A 14 16.28 -1.73 -2.15
N THR A 15 15.34 -1.09 -2.86
CA THR A 15 15.59 -0.71 -4.28
C THR A 15 15.26 0.73 -4.66
N VAL A 16 14.59 1.52 -3.80
CA VAL A 16 14.17 2.90 -4.15
C VAL A 16 14.20 3.83 -2.93
N PHE A 17 15.41 4.19 -2.51
CA PHE A 17 15.66 4.82 -1.20
C PHE A 17 14.93 6.15 -0.93
N PRO A 18 14.85 7.14 -1.86
CA PRO A 18 14.32 8.46 -1.51
C PRO A 18 12.77 8.52 -1.46
N PHE A 19 12.08 7.83 -2.37
CA PHE A 19 10.61 7.91 -2.47
C PHE A 19 9.91 7.13 -1.36
N VAL A 20 10.44 5.96 -1.01
CA VAL A 20 9.89 5.12 0.06
C VAL A 20 10.10 5.75 1.43
N PHE A 21 11.25 6.39 1.64
CA PHE A 21 11.53 7.10 2.89
C PHE A 21 10.59 8.29 3.09
N ASP A 22 10.43 9.14 2.08
CA ASP A 22 9.52 10.29 2.15
C ASP A 22 8.06 9.85 2.37
N TYR A 23 7.62 8.81 1.64
CA TYR A 23 6.32 8.17 1.85
C TYR A 23 6.13 7.76 3.32
N TYR A 24 7.10 7.07 3.91
CA TYR A 24 6.99 6.60 5.28
C TYR A 24 6.90 7.74 6.29
N VAL A 25 7.80 8.72 6.18
CA VAL A 25 7.88 9.84 7.13
C VAL A 25 6.60 10.67 7.08
N ARG A 26 6.06 10.94 5.88
CA ARG A 26 4.77 11.62 5.71
C ARG A 26 3.60 10.79 6.25
N GLN A 27 3.60 9.47 6.05
CA GLN A 27 2.57 8.57 6.59
C GLN A 27 2.54 8.54 8.12
N GLN A 28 3.68 8.77 8.78
CA GLN A 28 3.76 8.92 10.25
C GLN A 28 3.31 10.32 10.74
N GLY A 29 2.96 11.24 9.84
CA GLY A 29 2.49 12.59 10.18
C GLY A 29 3.62 13.62 10.33
N PHE A 30 4.87 13.26 10.00
CA PHE A 30 5.95 14.24 9.96
C PHE A 30 5.89 15.07 8.68
N LYS A 31 6.06 16.39 8.82
CA LYS A 31 6.11 17.30 7.68
C LYS A 31 7.48 17.23 7.01
N VAL A 32 7.51 16.72 5.79
CA VAL A 32 8.70 16.72 4.92
C VAL A 32 8.48 17.70 3.78
N SER A 33 9.50 18.46 3.39
CA SER A 33 9.37 19.35 2.24
C SER A 33 9.34 18.56 0.93
N CYS A 34 8.44 18.93 0.01
CA CYS A 34 8.42 18.41 -1.36
C CYS A 34 9.61 18.87 -2.21
N ASP A 35 10.43 19.81 -1.72
CA ASP A 35 11.62 20.28 -2.45
C ASP A 35 12.64 19.18 -2.72
N VAL A 36 12.62 18.11 -1.92
CA VAL A 36 13.47 16.92 -2.13
C VAL A 36 13.25 16.30 -3.50
N PHE A 37 12.08 16.52 -4.13
CA PHE A 37 11.75 16.01 -5.45
C PHE A 37 12.34 16.86 -6.60
N ASN A 38 12.76 18.11 -6.35
CA ASN A 38 13.34 18.98 -7.39
C ASN A 38 14.62 18.41 -8.02
N LYS A 39 15.38 17.61 -7.28
CA LYS A 39 16.59 16.94 -7.82
C LYS A 39 16.30 15.98 -8.99
N PHE A 40 15.04 15.54 -9.12
CA PHE A 40 14.59 14.66 -10.19
C PHE A 40 14.05 15.42 -11.40
N LYS A 41 14.02 16.75 -11.35
CA LYS A 41 13.73 17.59 -12.50
C LYS A 41 14.99 17.89 -13.31
N ASP A 42 14.83 18.07 -14.60
CA ASP A 42 15.85 18.56 -15.54
C ASP A 42 15.91 20.10 -15.56
N GLU A 43 16.75 20.65 -16.43
CA GLU A 43 16.93 22.11 -16.59
C GLU A 43 15.67 22.80 -17.13
N ASP A 44 14.80 22.05 -17.83
CA ASP A 44 13.52 22.52 -18.36
C ASP A 44 12.39 22.46 -17.31
N GLY A 45 12.70 21.98 -16.09
CA GLY A 45 11.75 21.86 -14.99
C GLY A 45 10.81 20.65 -15.09
N GLN A 46 11.08 19.72 -16.01
CA GLN A 46 10.32 18.48 -16.22
C GLN A 46 10.98 17.31 -15.48
N PHE A 47 10.20 16.28 -15.15
CA PHE A 47 10.77 15.08 -14.53
C PHE A 47 11.65 14.31 -15.51
N LYS A 48 12.88 14.00 -15.10
CA LYS A 48 13.86 13.30 -15.92
C LYS A 48 13.30 11.97 -16.44
N GLU A 49 13.39 11.76 -17.75
CA GLU A 49 12.99 10.51 -18.39
C GLU A 49 13.77 9.29 -17.86
N SER A 50 14.97 9.50 -17.31
CA SER A 50 15.75 8.44 -16.66
C SER A 50 14.98 7.72 -15.55
N LEU A 51 14.00 8.38 -14.90
CA LEU A 51 13.13 7.76 -13.90
C LEU A 51 12.25 6.64 -14.47
N THR A 52 11.91 6.70 -15.76
CA THR A 52 11.04 5.71 -16.42
C THR A 52 11.73 4.35 -16.59
N SER A 53 13.06 4.31 -16.55
CA SER A 53 13.86 3.09 -16.67
C SER A 53 13.71 2.15 -15.46
N ASN A 54 13.38 2.69 -14.28
CA ASN A 54 13.19 1.92 -13.05
C ASN A 54 11.70 1.85 -12.69
N ILE A 55 11.03 0.76 -13.12
CA ILE A 55 9.59 0.55 -12.91
C ILE A 55 9.24 0.51 -11.42
N GLU A 56 10.05 -0.16 -10.58
CA GLU A 56 9.85 -0.21 -9.13
C GLU A 56 10.00 1.18 -8.50
N GLY A 57 10.99 1.93 -8.98
CA GLY A 57 11.23 3.33 -8.65
C GLY A 57 10.02 4.21 -8.90
N MET A 58 9.46 4.07 -10.10
CA MET A 58 8.31 4.84 -10.54
C MET A 58 7.02 4.46 -9.80
N LEU A 59 6.83 3.17 -9.49
CA LEU A 59 5.73 2.71 -8.63
C LEU A 59 5.84 3.29 -7.22
N ALA A 60 7.03 3.28 -6.62
CA ALA A 60 7.24 3.88 -5.31
C ALA A 60 6.99 5.40 -5.33
N PHE A 61 7.42 6.07 -6.39
CA PHE A 61 7.16 7.49 -6.57
C PHE A 61 5.66 7.78 -6.70
N TYR A 62 4.95 7.01 -7.54
CA TYR A 62 3.49 7.09 -7.67
C TYR A 62 2.78 6.98 -6.31
N GLU A 63 3.14 5.99 -5.49
CA GLU A 63 2.56 5.83 -4.15
C GLU A 63 2.86 7.02 -3.22
N ALA A 64 4.06 7.61 -3.31
CA ALA A 64 4.43 8.81 -2.56
C ALA A 64 3.58 10.03 -2.93
N THR A 65 3.23 10.20 -4.21
CA THR A 65 2.40 11.35 -4.65
C THR A 65 0.98 11.35 -4.07
N HIS A 66 0.45 10.20 -3.62
CA HIS A 66 -0.87 10.14 -2.98
C HIS A 66 -0.89 10.64 -1.53
N LEU A 67 0.27 10.94 -0.94
CA LEU A 67 0.43 11.58 0.37
C LEU A 67 0.62 13.11 0.29
N ARG A 68 0.49 13.69 -0.91
CA ARG A 68 0.61 15.15 -1.09
C ARG A 68 -0.44 15.92 -0.29
N VAL A 69 -0.08 17.12 0.14
CA VAL A 69 -0.98 18.10 0.74
C VAL A 69 -1.22 19.27 -0.21
N HIS A 70 -2.07 20.21 0.19
CA HIS A 70 -2.29 21.44 -0.58
C HIS A 70 -0.97 22.22 -0.75
N GLU A 71 -0.85 22.92 -1.89
CA GLU A 71 0.31 23.77 -2.23
C GLU A 71 1.61 22.99 -2.56
N GLU A 72 1.51 21.69 -2.87
CA GLU A 72 2.63 20.86 -3.33
C GLU A 72 2.53 20.57 -4.84
N ASP A 73 2.60 21.61 -5.68
CA ASP A 73 2.43 21.53 -7.15
C ASP A 73 3.39 20.51 -7.80
N ILE A 74 4.61 20.37 -7.26
CA ILE A 74 5.61 19.39 -7.71
C ILE A 74 5.06 17.95 -7.62
N LEU A 75 4.26 17.65 -6.60
CA LEU A 75 3.65 16.33 -6.41
C LEU A 75 2.39 16.13 -7.25
N ASP A 76 1.72 17.21 -7.65
CA ASP A 76 0.64 17.17 -8.65
C ASP A 76 1.20 16.80 -10.03
N GLU A 77 2.26 17.50 -10.46
CA GLU A 77 2.99 17.18 -11.70
C GLU A 77 3.58 15.77 -11.67
N ALA A 78 4.14 15.36 -10.53
CA ALA A 78 4.68 14.01 -10.36
C ALA A 78 3.61 12.93 -10.50
N LEU A 79 2.39 13.17 -9.99
CA LEU A 79 1.30 12.21 -10.13
C LEU A 79 0.94 12.05 -11.61
N GLU A 80 0.86 13.14 -12.36
CA GLU A 80 0.56 13.09 -13.79
C GLU A 80 1.65 12.32 -14.55
N PHE A 81 2.92 12.69 -14.34
CA PHE A 81 4.08 12.03 -14.94
C PHE A 81 4.13 10.52 -14.65
N THR A 82 3.97 10.13 -13.39
CA THR A 82 4.03 8.71 -13.01
C THR A 82 2.82 7.94 -13.55
N THR A 83 1.64 8.54 -13.57
CA THR A 83 0.41 7.89 -14.06
C THR A 83 0.47 7.61 -15.56
N THR A 84 0.95 8.57 -16.37
CA THR A 84 1.06 8.41 -17.83
C THR A 84 2.05 7.31 -18.18
N ASN A 85 3.23 7.34 -17.57
CA ASN A 85 4.28 6.34 -17.80
C ASN A 85 3.87 4.95 -17.30
N LEU A 86 3.28 4.83 -16.11
CA LEU A 86 2.80 3.52 -15.61
C LEU A 86 1.70 2.92 -16.49
N LYS A 87 0.78 3.73 -17.04
CA LYS A 87 -0.22 3.27 -18.00
C LYS A 87 0.41 2.75 -19.29
N SER A 88 1.41 3.45 -19.81
CA SER A 88 2.19 3.00 -20.98
C SER A 88 2.86 1.64 -20.72
N ILE A 89 3.48 1.48 -19.54
CA ILE A 89 4.18 0.24 -19.16
C ILE A 89 3.23 -0.91 -18.83
N ALA A 90 1.99 -0.64 -18.43
CA ALA A 90 0.99 -1.67 -18.15
C ALA A 90 0.31 -2.22 -19.42
N SER A 91 0.41 -1.52 -20.56
CA SER A 91 -0.20 -1.92 -21.83
C SER A 91 0.37 -3.20 -22.48
N PRO A 92 1.65 -3.59 -22.34
CA PRO A 92 2.17 -4.84 -22.87
C PRO A 92 1.79 -6.02 -21.96
N ILE A 93 1.24 -7.09 -22.57
CA ILE A 93 0.70 -8.29 -21.91
C ILE A 93 1.79 -9.11 -21.15
N ASN A 94 3.07 -8.88 -21.42
CA ASN A 94 4.17 -9.74 -20.97
C ASN A 94 4.95 -9.24 -19.75
N ASN A 95 4.52 -8.17 -19.09
CA ASN A 95 5.25 -7.68 -17.91
C ASN A 95 4.75 -8.39 -16.64
N PRO A 96 5.60 -9.12 -15.89
CA PRO A 96 5.20 -9.76 -14.62
C PRO A 96 4.68 -8.74 -13.59
N LEU A 97 5.12 -7.49 -13.67
CA LEU A 97 4.68 -6.39 -12.82
C LEU A 97 3.41 -5.69 -13.32
N ALA A 98 2.90 -5.99 -14.52
CA ALA A 98 1.71 -5.34 -15.08
C ALA A 98 0.48 -5.47 -14.17
N THR A 99 0.34 -6.62 -13.51
CA THR A 99 -0.76 -6.86 -12.56
C THR A 99 -0.65 -5.93 -11.34
N GLN A 100 0.57 -5.72 -10.83
CA GLN A 100 0.83 -4.82 -9.71
C GLN A 100 0.59 -3.36 -10.11
N ILE A 101 1.08 -2.95 -11.29
CA ILE A 101 0.88 -1.59 -11.82
C ILE A 101 -0.60 -1.29 -12.03
N THR A 102 -1.32 -2.20 -12.69
CA THR A 102 -2.76 -2.03 -12.94
C THR A 102 -3.56 -1.93 -11.64
N ARG A 103 -3.14 -2.65 -10.59
CA ARG A 103 -3.74 -2.55 -9.26
C ARG A 103 -3.45 -1.21 -8.61
N ALA A 104 -2.19 -0.77 -8.56
CA ALA A 104 -1.81 0.52 -7.99
C ALA A 104 -2.55 1.68 -8.67
N LEU A 105 -2.66 1.65 -10.00
CA LEU A 105 -3.40 2.64 -10.78
C LEU A 105 -4.91 2.65 -10.49
N LYS A 106 -5.50 1.50 -10.12
CA LYS A 106 -6.91 1.41 -9.72
C LYS A 106 -7.11 1.90 -8.28
N GLN A 107 -6.22 1.51 -7.37
CA GLN A 107 -6.31 1.90 -5.98
C GLN A 107 -4.91 2.05 -5.34
N PRO A 108 -4.50 3.29 -5.03
CA PRO A 108 -3.23 3.55 -4.35
C PRO A 108 -3.21 2.97 -2.94
N LEU A 109 -2.03 2.55 -2.47
CA LEU A 109 -1.86 1.91 -1.17
C LEU A 109 -2.31 2.80 -0.02
N HIS A 110 -2.00 4.10 -0.07
CA HIS A 110 -2.41 5.04 0.97
C HIS A 110 -3.94 5.15 1.12
N LYS A 111 -4.70 4.89 0.06
CA LYS A 111 -6.17 4.97 0.03
C LYS A 111 -6.84 3.61 0.23
N PHE A 112 -6.05 2.56 0.49
CA PHE A 112 -6.55 1.21 0.64
C PHE A 112 -6.82 0.86 2.11
N ILE A 113 -7.72 -0.09 2.34
CA ILE A 113 -8.01 -0.60 3.68
C ILE A 113 -6.82 -1.48 4.11
N PRO A 114 -6.06 -1.13 5.17
CA PRO A 114 -4.83 -1.82 5.53
C PRO A 114 -5.01 -3.33 5.72
N TRP A 115 -6.17 -3.72 6.22
CA TRP A 115 -6.51 -5.12 6.47
C TRP A 115 -6.64 -5.94 5.18
N VAL A 116 -7.25 -5.37 4.12
CA VAL A 116 -7.38 -6.05 2.82
C VAL A 116 -6.02 -6.09 2.11
N GLU A 117 -5.20 -5.05 2.29
CA GLU A 117 -3.84 -4.98 1.73
C GLU A 117 -2.96 -6.09 2.32
N ALA A 118 -2.96 -6.22 3.65
CA ALA A 118 -2.16 -7.21 4.36
C ALA A 118 -2.43 -8.63 3.85
N ARG A 119 -3.70 -8.98 3.61
CA ARG A 119 -4.08 -10.29 3.05
C ARG A 119 -3.46 -10.53 1.68
N GLN A 120 -3.58 -9.56 0.78
CA GLN A 120 -3.06 -9.67 -0.58
C GLN A 120 -1.53 -9.72 -0.57
N TYR A 121 -0.91 -8.90 0.26
CA TYR A 121 0.54 -8.84 0.37
C TYR A 121 1.12 -10.13 0.96
N ILE A 122 0.47 -10.77 1.94
CA ILE A 122 0.87 -12.10 2.43
C ILE A 122 0.96 -13.09 1.26
N SER A 123 -0.05 -13.10 0.37
CA SER A 123 -0.08 -14.01 -0.79
C SER A 123 1.01 -13.69 -1.81
N ILE A 124 1.33 -12.42 -2.02
CA ILE A 124 2.43 -12.00 -2.90
C ILE A 124 3.79 -12.37 -2.28
N TYR A 125 3.96 -12.09 -0.99
CA TYR A 125 5.20 -12.35 -0.25
C TYR A 125 5.52 -13.84 -0.18
N GLU A 126 4.50 -14.70 -0.10
CA GLU A 126 4.65 -16.15 -0.15
C GLU A 126 5.23 -16.67 -1.49
N GLN A 127 4.97 -15.96 -2.60
CA GLN A 127 5.47 -16.32 -3.93
C GLN A 127 6.91 -15.84 -4.18
N ASP A 128 7.42 -14.91 -3.38
CA ASP A 128 8.75 -14.35 -3.55
C ASP A 128 9.82 -15.35 -3.10
N ALA A 129 10.75 -15.73 -3.98
CA ALA A 129 11.81 -16.70 -3.66
C ALA A 129 12.72 -16.27 -2.50
N SER A 130 12.79 -14.96 -2.20
CA SER A 130 13.62 -14.37 -1.15
C SER A 130 12.89 -14.15 0.18
N HIS A 131 11.66 -14.66 0.34
CA HIS A 131 10.87 -14.38 1.53
C HIS A 131 11.44 -15.05 2.79
N ASN A 132 11.35 -14.33 3.92
CA ASN A 132 11.68 -14.88 5.22
C ASN A 132 10.50 -15.72 5.71
N LYS A 133 10.76 -17.01 5.99
CA LYS A 133 9.74 -17.98 6.39
C LYS A 133 9.14 -17.68 7.76
N ASP A 134 9.97 -17.28 8.73
CA ASP A 134 9.51 -16.97 10.09
C ASP A 134 8.57 -15.76 10.06
N LEU A 135 8.91 -14.78 9.23
CA LEU A 135 8.12 -13.60 9.04
C LEU A 135 6.77 -13.87 8.35
N LEU A 136 6.76 -14.73 7.34
CA LEU A 136 5.53 -15.17 6.67
C LEU A 136 4.62 -15.91 7.66
N ASN A 137 5.18 -16.80 8.47
CA ASN A 137 4.43 -17.54 9.47
C ASN A 137 3.82 -16.62 10.54
N LEU A 138 4.60 -15.68 11.06
CA LEU A 138 4.12 -14.68 12.01
C LEU A 138 3.00 -13.85 11.39
N SER A 139 3.17 -13.39 10.15
CA SER A 139 2.19 -12.62 9.40
C SER A 139 0.86 -13.37 9.21
N LYS A 140 0.91 -14.67 8.89
CA LYS A 140 -0.28 -15.53 8.76
C LYS A 140 -0.98 -15.76 10.11
N LEU A 141 -0.22 -15.95 11.19
CA LEU A 141 -0.78 -16.14 12.53
C LEU A 141 -1.47 -14.87 13.03
N ASP A 142 -0.81 -13.72 12.93
CA ASP A 142 -1.36 -12.40 13.28
C ASP A 142 -2.68 -12.15 12.51
N PHE A 143 -2.68 -12.41 11.20
CA PHE A 143 -3.86 -12.18 10.37
C PHE A 143 -5.04 -13.09 10.76
N ASN A 144 -4.77 -14.36 11.09
CA ASN A 144 -5.77 -15.32 11.52
C ASN A 144 -6.33 -15.00 12.92
N LEU A 145 -5.50 -14.44 13.81
CA LEU A 145 -5.92 -14.03 15.16
C LEU A 145 -6.91 -12.87 15.11
N VAL A 146 -6.69 -11.90 14.23
CA VAL A 146 -7.49 -10.65 14.17
C VAL A 146 -8.86 -10.83 13.52
N GLY A 147 -9.02 -11.76 12.56
CA GLY A 147 -10.07 -11.53 11.55
C GLY A 147 -11.19 -12.55 11.35
N TRP A 148 -11.04 -13.85 11.62
CA TRP A 148 -11.93 -14.82 10.94
C TRP A 148 -12.44 -16.00 11.74
N LYS A 149 -11.89 -16.34 12.91
CA LYS A 149 -12.36 -17.51 13.66
C LYS A 149 -13.71 -17.33 14.36
N ASP A 150 -14.14 -16.09 14.61
CA ASP A 150 -15.33 -15.81 15.42
C ASP A 150 -16.57 -15.34 14.62
N LEU A 151 -16.53 -15.36 13.28
CA LEU A 151 -17.62 -14.90 12.40
C LEU A 151 -18.57 -16.01 11.91
N ASP A 152 -18.77 -17.05 12.71
CA ASP A 152 -19.88 -18.01 12.54
C ASP A 152 -21.28 -17.39 12.79
N PHE A 153 -21.38 -16.06 12.87
CA PHE A 153 -22.65 -15.32 12.97
C PHE A 153 -23.57 -15.52 11.76
N VAL A 154 -22.99 -15.84 10.58
CA VAL A 154 -23.74 -16.04 9.33
C VAL A 154 -24.72 -17.22 9.42
N MET A 155 -24.38 -18.28 10.17
CA MET A 155 -25.26 -19.44 10.31
C MET A 155 -26.40 -19.23 11.33
N LYS A 156 -26.34 -18.21 12.19
CA LYS A 156 -27.28 -18.05 13.32
C LYS A 156 -28.46 -17.12 13.04
N LEU A 157 -28.44 -16.31 11.98
CA LEU A 157 -29.47 -15.26 11.76
C LEU A 157 -29.94 -15.21 10.29
N PRO A 158 -30.79 -16.15 9.84
CA PRO A 158 -31.30 -16.20 8.46
C PRO A 158 -32.24 -15.04 8.09
N PHE A 159 -32.69 -14.22 9.06
CA PHE A 159 -33.61 -13.10 8.83
C PHE A 159 -32.90 -11.75 8.63
N ALA A 160 -31.64 -11.63 9.07
CA ALA A 160 -30.93 -10.36 8.97
C ALA A 160 -30.47 -10.16 7.53
N ARG A 161 -30.72 -8.97 6.96
CA ARG A 161 -30.15 -8.63 5.63
C ARG A 161 -28.63 -8.83 5.68
N ASP A 162 -28.07 -9.31 4.58
CA ASP A 162 -26.64 -9.53 4.29
C ASP A 162 -25.77 -8.24 4.31
N ARG A 163 -26.15 -7.27 5.14
CA ARG A 163 -25.43 -6.02 5.42
C ARG A 163 -24.72 -6.07 6.77
N VAL A 164 -25.06 -7.00 7.67
CA VAL A 164 -24.35 -7.18 8.96
C VAL A 164 -22.86 -7.45 8.72
N LEU A 165 -22.54 -8.33 7.77
CA LEU A 165 -21.17 -8.59 7.35
C LEU A 165 -20.48 -7.35 6.77
N LYS A 166 -21.20 -6.52 6.02
CA LYS A 166 -20.67 -5.27 5.45
C LYS A 166 -20.40 -4.24 6.55
N CYS A 167 -21.32 -4.06 7.49
CA CYS A 167 -21.15 -3.16 8.62
C CYS A 167 -19.99 -3.61 9.51
N TYR A 168 -19.90 -4.91 9.80
CA TYR A 168 -18.81 -5.48 10.55
C TYR A 168 -17.46 -5.31 9.84
N PHE A 169 -17.43 -5.53 8.52
CA PHE A 169 -16.26 -5.26 7.68
C PHE A 169 -15.81 -3.79 7.76
N TRP A 170 -16.75 -2.83 7.69
CA TRP A 170 -16.43 -1.41 7.83
C TRP A 170 -15.90 -1.06 9.24
N ILE A 171 -16.45 -1.67 10.29
CA ILE A 171 -15.99 -1.44 11.68
C ILE A 171 -14.58 -1.99 11.88
N ILE A 172 -14.30 -3.22 11.46
CA ILE A 172 -12.93 -3.79 11.50
C ILE A 172 -11.96 -2.95 10.69
N SER A 173 -12.38 -2.46 9.53
CA SER A 173 -11.51 -1.66 8.66
C SER A 173 -11.02 -0.38 9.35
N VAL A 174 -11.79 0.15 10.31
CA VAL A 174 -11.42 1.31 11.13
C VAL A 174 -10.65 0.88 12.39
N TYR A 175 -11.08 -0.18 13.07
CA TYR A 175 -10.54 -0.64 14.37
C TYR A 175 -10.18 -2.13 14.37
N PHE A 176 -9.11 -2.52 13.67
CA PHE A 176 -8.66 -3.92 13.62
C PHE A 176 -7.70 -4.27 14.77
N GLU A 177 -7.16 -3.30 15.52
CA GLU A 177 -6.19 -3.60 16.58
C GLU A 177 -6.89 -4.24 17.78
N PRO A 178 -6.29 -5.28 18.39
CA PRO A 178 -6.92 -6.01 19.49
C PRO A 178 -7.22 -5.13 20.72
N GLN A 179 -6.49 -4.02 20.89
CA GLN A 179 -6.74 -3.02 21.95
C GLN A 179 -8.10 -2.30 21.83
N TYR A 180 -8.71 -2.32 20.65
CA TYR A 180 -10.06 -1.76 20.44
C TYR A 180 -11.16 -2.82 20.53
N SER A 181 -10.79 -4.10 20.77
CA SER A 181 -11.78 -5.07 21.21
C SER A 181 -12.17 -4.74 22.65
N LEU A 182 -13.46 -4.52 22.89
CA LEU A 182 -13.99 -4.43 24.25
C LEU A 182 -13.57 -5.71 24.97
N GLU A 183 -12.75 -5.56 26.01
CA GLU A 183 -12.46 -6.64 26.95
C GLU A 183 -13.79 -7.31 27.31
N LYS A 184 -13.96 -8.57 26.91
CA LYS A 184 -15.11 -9.38 27.32
C LYS A 184 -15.00 -9.59 28.83
N TYR A 185 -15.66 -8.72 29.61
CA TYR A 185 -16.05 -8.99 30.99
C TYR A 185 -17.23 -9.96 31.01
#